data_AF-A0A5C5W5T4-F1
#
_entry.id   AF-A0A5C5W5T4-F1
#
_cell.length_a   1.000
_cell.length_b   1.000
_cell.length_c   1.000
_cell.angle_alpha   90.00
_cell.angle_beta   90.00
_cell.angle_gamma   90.00
#
_symmetry.space_group_name_H-M   'P 1'
#
loop_
_entity.id
_entity.type
_entity.pdbx_description
1 polymer ?
#
loop_
_entity_poly.entity_id
_entity_poly.type
_entity_poly.pdbx_seq_one_letter_code
_entity_poly.pdbx_strand_id
1 'polypeptide(L)'
;MNDAPRSPAIDTRTFAIGVLSLTAVVLFVGLMLISAAPQPALAIGTSDRAGDYVMITQQLTQSQEGVVIIDAASRRLILYAFDFNAKALRVLDGFELNQLRLPQRGG
;
A
#
# COMPACT_ATOMS: atom_id res chain seq x y z
N MET A 1 11.47 -55.07 -46.66
CA MET A 1 11.33 -55.27 -45.20
C MET A 1 11.18 -53.88 -44.63
N ASN A 2 9.96 -53.49 -44.22
CA ASN A 2 9.62 -52.11 -43.90
C ASN A 2 9.91 -51.83 -42.42
N ASP A 3 10.93 -51.03 -42.13
CA ASP A 3 11.16 -50.48 -40.80
C ASP A 3 10.20 -49.31 -40.57
N ALA A 4 9.13 -49.55 -39.81
CA ALA A 4 8.26 -48.50 -39.34
C ALA A 4 9.00 -47.65 -38.28
N PRO A 5 8.90 -46.31 -38.32
CA PRO A 5 9.53 -45.46 -37.32
C PRO A 5 8.89 -45.69 -35.95
N ARG A 6 9.70 -46.11 -34.96
CA ARG A 6 9.26 -46.22 -33.56
C ARG A 6 9.06 -44.80 -33.01
N SER A 7 7.83 -44.47 -32.63
CA SER A 7 7.57 -43.24 -31.86
C SER A 7 8.39 -43.25 -30.57
N PRO A 8 9.21 -42.23 -30.30
CA PRO A 8 9.97 -42.16 -29.06
C PRO A 8 8.97 -42.06 -27.89
N ALA A 9 9.02 -43.04 -26.99
CA ALA A 9 8.24 -43.01 -25.75
C ALA A 9 8.74 -41.85 -24.89
N ILE A 10 7.82 -41.00 -24.42
CA ILE A 10 8.18 -39.88 -23.54
C ILE A 10 8.63 -40.43 -22.19
N ASP A 11 9.87 -40.11 -21.80
CA ASP A 11 10.42 -40.45 -20.49
C ASP A 11 9.72 -39.63 -19.39
N THR A 12 9.22 -40.32 -18.36
CA THR A 12 8.57 -39.73 -17.17
C THR A 12 9.42 -38.64 -16.54
N ARG A 13 10.76 -38.76 -16.58
CA ARG A 13 11.66 -37.73 -16.06
C ARG A 13 11.56 -36.43 -16.86
N THR A 14 11.53 -36.54 -18.19
CA THR A 14 11.40 -35.39 -19.09
C THR A 14 10.03 -34.73 -18.93
N PHE A 15 8.98 -35.53 -18.74
CA PHE A 15 7.65 -35.02 -18.45
C PHE A 15 7.60 -34.26 -17.11
N ALA A 16 8.17 -34.82 -16.03
CA ALA A 16 8.21 -34.17 -14.72
C ALA A 16 8.99 -32.84 -14.75
N ILE A 17 10.12 -32.79 -15.46
CA ILE A 17 10.90 -31.56 -15.64
C ILE A 17 10.05 -30.51 -16.38
N GLY A 18 9.34 -30.91 -17.43
CA GLY A 18 8.45 -30.02 -18.19
C GLY A 18 7.36 -29.41 -17.32
N VAL A 19 6.69 -30.23 -16.50
CA VAL A 19 5.63 -29.77 -15.59
C VAL A 19 6.19 -28.81 -14.53
N LEU A 20 7.30 -29.18 -13.87
CA LEU A 20 7.94 -28.33 -12.86
C LEU A 20 8.39 -26.98 -13.44
N SER A 21 8.97 -26.98 -14.64
CA SER A 21 9.37 -25.76 -15.34
C SER A 21 8.17 -24.88 -15.67
N LEU A 22 7.08 -25.45 -16.15
CA LEU A 22 5.87 -24.69 -16.47
C LEU A 22 5.26 -24.09 -15.21
N THR A 23 5.15 -24.87 -14.13
CA THR A 23 4.66 -24.37 -12.84
C THR A 23 5.53 -23.23 -12.31
N ALA A 24 6.86 -23.36 -12.40
CA ALA A 24 7.78 -22.31 -11.98
C ALA A 24 7.57 -21.00 -12.77
N VAL A 25 7.37 -21.08 -14.09
CA VAL A 25 7.10 -19.89 -14.92
C VAL A 25 5.77 -19.23 -14.53
N VAL A 26 4.71 -20.01 -14.33
CA VAL A 26 3.39 -19.48 -13.93
C VAL A 26 3.47 -18.77 -12.58
N LEU A 27 4.12 -19.38 -11.60
CA LEU A 27 4.32 -18.77 -10.28
C LEU A 27 5.21 -17.53 -10.35
N PHE A 28 6.26 -17.56 -11.17
CA PHE A 28 7.16 -16.43 -11.36
C PHE A 28 6.43 -15.22 -11.97
N VAL A 29 5.62 -15.42 -13.01
CA VAL A 29 4.81 -14.36 -13.61
C VAL A 29 3.79 -13.83 -12.60
N GLY A 30 3.11 -14.71 -11.86
CA GLY A 30 2.18 -14.31 -10.81
C GLY A 30 2.83 -13.44 -9.74
N LEU A 31 4.03 -13.84 -9.27
CA LEU A 31 4.82 -13.07 -8.31
C LEU A 31 5.25 -11.72 -8.89
N MET A 32 5.71 -11.69 -10.15
CA MET A 32 6.07 -10.47 -10.86
C MET A 32 4.91 -9.47 -10.89
N LEU A 33 3.71 -9.93 -11.26
CA LEU A 33 2.51 -9.07 -11.30
C LEU A 33 2.14 -8.50 -9.93
N ILE A 34 2.25 -9.29 -8.86
CA ILE A 34 2.00 -8.82 -7.49
C ILE A 34 3.09 -7.83 -7.05
N SER A 35 4.35 -8.09 -7.38
CA SER A 35 5.49 -7.25 -6.99
C SER A 35 5.57 -5.93 -7.76
N ALA A 36 5.06 -5.89 -8.99
CA ALA A 36 5.00 -4.70 -9.82
C ALA A 36 3.83 -3.77 -9.46
N ALA A 37 2.91 -4.22 -8.60
CA ALA A 37 1.87 -3.35 -8.07
C ALA A 37 2.52 -2.21 -7.27
N PRO A 38 2.18 -0.93 -7.54
CA PRO A 38 2.68 0.19 -6.77
C PRO A 38 2.39 -0.03 -5.29
N GLN A 39 3.43 -0.21 -4.48
CA GLN A 39 3.26 -0.18 -3.05
C GLN A 39 2.92 1.27 -2.66
N PRO A 40 1.82 1.52 -1.93
CA PRO A 40 1.54 2.86 -1.45
C PRO A 40 2.76 3.33 -0.64
N ALA A 41 3.30 4.49 -1.00
CA ALA A 41 4.37 5.11 -0.23
C ALA A 41 3.77 5.48 1.14
N LEU A 42 4.01 4.62 2.13
CA LEU A 42 3.53 4.83 3.48
C LEU A 42 4.36 5.94 4.11
N ALA A 43 3.77 7.13 4.23
CA ALA A 43 4.38 8.24 4.95
C ALA A 43 4.06 8.18 6.46
N ILE A 44 3.58 7.04 6.96
CA ILE A 44 3.04 6.89 8.31
C ILE A 44 3.95 7.49 9.38
N GLY A 45 3.42 8.43 10.15
CA GLY A 45 4.12 9.08 11.25
C GLY A 45 5.12 10.13 10.78
N THR A 46 5.13 10.50 9.50
CA THR A 46 5.91 11.65 9.05
C THR A 46 5.21 12.94 9.43
N SER A 47 6.00 13.87 9.95
CA SER A 47 5.55 15.23 10.19
C SER A 47 6.40 16.16 9.34
N ASP A 48 5.74 17.05 8.62
CA ASP A 48 6.39 18.10 7.84
C ASP A 48 5.91 19.47 8.33
N ARG A 49 6.78 20.47 8.25
CA ARG A 49 6.45 21.84 8.65
C ARG A 49 6.84 22.80 7.54
N ALA A 50 5.83 23.47 6.98
CA ALA A 50 6.00 24.48 5.95
C ALA A 50 5.40 25.80 6.43
N GLY A 51 6.26 26.74 6.82
CA GLY A 51 5.85 28.03 7.36
C GLY A 51 5.05 27.90 8.65
N ASP A 52 3.81 28.36 8.61
CA ASP A 52 2.86 28.37 9.74
C ASP A 52 1.98 27.11 9.81
N TYR A 53 2.18 26.15 8.91
CA TYR A 53 1.45 24.90 8.89
C TYR A 53 2.32 23.74 9.34
N VAL A 54 1.74 22.85 10.14
CA VAL A 54 2.30 21.54 10.49
C VAL A 54 1.40 20.47 9.89
N MET A 55 1.98 19.60 9.06
CA MET A 55 1.32 18.43 8.50
C MET A 55 1.81 17.19 9.22
N ILE A 56 0.90 16.30 9.60
CA ILE A 56 1.21 15.00 10.20
C ILE A 56 0.43 13.95 9.43
N THR A 57 1.10 12.93 8.95
CA THR A 57 0.47 11.76 8.34
C THR A 57 0.47 10.61 9.33
N GLN A 58 -0.64 9.87 9.42
CA GLN A 58 -0.77 8.75 10.34
C GLN A 58 -1.66 7.67 9.72
N GLN A 59 -1.33 6.40 9.93
CA GLN A 59 -2.22 5.33 9.52
C GLN A 59 -3.47 5.28 10.40
N LEU A 60 -4.66 5.37 9.79
CA LEU A 60 -5.93 5.15 10.49
C LEU A 60 -6.35 3.69 10.38
N THR A 61 -6.24 3.09 9.19
CA THR A 61 -6.51 1.67 8.93
C THR A 61 -5.56 1.12 7.86
N GLN A 62 -5.68 -0.17 7.49
CA GLN A 62 -4.89 -0.75 6.39
C GLN A 62 -5.18 -0.10 5.02
N SER A 63 -6.35 0.53 4.85
CA SER A 63 -6.79 1.13 3.58
C SER A 63 -7.07 2.63 3.68
N GLN A 64 -6.74 3.25 4.81
CA GLN A 64 -6.88 4.71 5.01
C GLN A 64 -5.69 5.31 5.74
N GLU A 65 -5.22 6.43 5.22
CA GLU A 65 -4.21 7.28 5.85
C GLU A 65 -4.85 8.59 6.28
N GLY A 66 -4.64 8.97 7.53
CA GLY A 66 -5.03 10.26 8.07
C GLY A 66 -3.96 11.30 7.78
N VAL A 67 -4.38 12.48 7.34
CA VAL A 67 -3.52 13.65 7.18
C VAL A 67 -4.09 14.76 8.05
N VAL A 68 -3.37 15.09 9.11
CA VAL A 68 -3.69 16.21 10.00
C VAL A 68 -2.94 17.43 9.51
N ILE A 69 -3.65 18.52 9.28
CA ILE A 69 -3.07 19.83 8.97
C ILE A 69 -3.42 20.78 10.11
N ILE A 70 -2.39 21.32 10.75
CA ILE A 70 -2.50 22.32 11.81
C ILE A 70 -2.00 23.64 11.23
N ASP A 71 -2.90 24.62 11.12
CA ASP A 71 -2.61 25.98 10.71
C ASP A 71 -2.46 26.87 11.95
N ALA A 72 -1.24 27.33 12.22
CA ALA A 72 -0.98 28.25 13.32
C ALA A 72 -1.49 29.67 13.05
N ALA A 73 -1.57 30.10 11.79
CA ALA A 73 -2.02 31.43 11.42
C ALA A 73 -3.55 31.56 11.54
N SER A 74 -4.31 30.59 11.01
CA SER A 74 -5.77 30.56 11.16
C SER A 74 -6.24 29.91 12.47
N ARG A 75 -5.32 29.33 13.25
CA ARG A 75 -5.58 28.59 14.49
C ARG A 75 -6.57 27.45 14.31
N ARG A 76 -6.44 26.71 13.22
CA ARG A 76 -7.32 25.59 12.87
C ARG A 76 -6.56 24.30 12.74
N LEU A 77 -7.23 23.21 13.07
CA LEU A 77 -6.80 21.85 12.80
C LEU A 77 -7.84 21.21 11.88
N ILE A 78 -7.40 20.61 10.79
CA ILE A 78 -8.27 19.85 9.89
C ILE A 78 -7.69 18.46 9.74
N LEU A 79 -8.54 17.46 9.92
CA LEU A 79 -8.23 16.06 9.70
C LEU A 79 -8.83 15.63 8.36
N TYR A 80 -7.96 15.12 7.50
CA TYR A 80 -8.32 14.47 6.26
C TYR A 80 -8.07 12.97 6.36
N ALA A 81 -8.85 12.18 5.63
CA ALA A 81 -8.56 10.79 5.33
C ALA A 81 -8.34 10.61 3.83
N PHE A 82 -7.23 10.00 3.48
CA PHE A 82 -6.95 9.50 2.15
C PHE A 82 -7.43 8.05 2.05
N ASP A 83 -8.36 7.79 1.14
CA ASP A 83 -8.83 6.44 0.81
C ASP A 83 -8.03 5.90 -0.39
N PHE A 84 -7.23 4.85 -0.17
CA PHE A 84 -6.38 4.27 -1.20
C PHE A 84 -7.17 3.60 -2.34
N ASN A 85 -8.40 3.13 -2.08
CA ASN A 85 -9.25 2.51 -3.09
C ASN A 85 -9.86 3.56 -4.01
N ALA A 86 -10.39 4.64 -3.40
CA ALA A 86 -11.00 5.73 -4.14
C ALA A 86 -9.98 6.74 -4.69
N LYS A 87 -8.72 6.67 -4.24
CA LYS A 87 -7.65 7.63 -4.54
C LYS A 87 -8.08 9.08 -4.29
N ALA A 88 -8.82 9.29 -3.19
CA ALA A 88 -9.46 10.56 -2.90
C ALA A 88 -9.19 10.98 -1.46
N LEU A 89 -8.96 12.28 -1.27
CA LEU A 89 -8.87 12.91 0.05
C LEU A 89 -10.28 13.34 0.49
N ARG A 90 -10.66 12.98 1.71
CA ARG A 90 -11.94 13.38 2.32
C ARG A 90 -11.68 14.11 3.62
N VAL A 91 -12.43 15.18 3.88
CA VAL A 91 -12.43 15.83 5.19
C VAL A 91 -13.15 14.91 6.16
N LEU A 92 -12.47 14.53 7.25
CA LEU A 92 -13.12 13.83 8.36
C LEU A 92 -13.66 14.82 9.38
N ASP A 93 -12.83 15.79 9.79
CA ASP A 93 -13.19 16.73 10.84
C ASP A 93 -12.36 18.01 10.78
N GLY A 94 -12.81 19.05 11.49
CA GLY A 94 -12.12 20.32 11.60
C GLY A 94 -12.45 21.06 12.91
N PHE A 95 -11.42 21.51 13.61
CA PHE A 95 -11.54 22.18 14.91
C PHE A 95 -10.77 23.50 14.94
N GLU A 96 -11.31 24.47 15.67
CA GLU A 96 -10.56 25.64 16.09
C GLU A 96 -9.65 25.25 17.26
N LEU A 97 -8.35 25.54 17.16
CA LEU A 97 -7.37 25.20 18.19
C LEU A 97 -7.70 25.83 19.55
N ASN A 98 -8.38 26.98 19.55
CA ASN A 98 -8.83 27.65 20.77
C ASN A 98 -9.88 26.85 21.56
N GLN A 99 -10.52 25.85 20.93
CA GLN A 99 -11.53 24.99 21.54
C GLN A 99 -10.95 23.69 22.10
N LEU A 100 -9.70 23.36 21.77
CA LEU A 100 -8.99 22.22 22.34
C LEU A 100 -8.65 22.52 23.81
N ARG A 101 -9.46 21.99 24.73
CA ARG A 101 -9.12 21.96 26.15
C ARG A 101 -7.88 21.09 26.34
N LEU A 102 -6.79 21.72 26.79
CA LEU A 102 -5.60 21.00 27.23
C LEU A 102 -6.00 20.04 28.37
N PRO A 103 -5.50 18.79 28.38
CA PRO A 103 -5.65 17.92 29.54
C PRO A 103 -5.04 18.63 30.75
N GLN A 104 -5.83 18.82 31.82
CA GLN A 104 -5.27 19.32 33.06
C GLN A 104 -4.24 18.29 33.55
N ARG A 105 -2.96 18.65 33.50
CA ARG A 105 -1.90 17.93 34.21
C ARG A 105 -2.25 18.01 35.70
N GLY A 106 -2.80 16.94 36.24
CA GLY A 106 -2.91 16.74 37.69
C GLY A 106 -1.49 16.80 38.28
N GLY A 107 -1.34 17.65 39.30
CA GLY A 107 -0.09 17.86 40.03
C GLY A 107 0.26 16.70 40.96
#